data_AF-A0A7W1H640-F1
#
_entry.id   AF-A0A7W1H640-F1
#
_cell.length_a   1.000
_cell.length_b   1.000
_cell.length_c   1.000
_cell.angle_alpha   90.00
_cell.angle_beta   90.00
_cell.angle_gamma   90.00
#
_symmetry.space_group_name_H-M   'P 1'
#
loop_
_entity.id
_entity.type
_entity.pdbx_description
1 polymer ?
#
loop_
_entity_poly.entity_id
_entity_poly.type
_entity_poly.pdbx_seq_one_letter_code
_entity_poly.pdbx_strand_id
1 'polypeptide(L)'
;MSLVSSPLSVTPDHANDDMFLAKVVGSVWSTKKSPDLEGVRFLVVHPYDLDKEPTRNIVVVADRLGAGPGEMVMCAYGKAARSAIGNQDMAIEAAVVGIVDRVDLQESVSEEMRDAAKELARDNGRP
;
A
#
# COMPACT_ATOMS: atom_id res chain seq x y z
N MET A 1 -18.85 -33.97 -9.84
CA MET A 1 -18.91 -32.83 -8.90
C MET A 1 -17.80 -31.88 -9.27
N SER A 2 -18.17 -30.74 -9.86
CA SER A 2 -17.23 -29.72 -10.34
C SER A 2 -16.66 -28.95 -9.14
N LEU A 3 -15.37 -29.11 -8.88
CA LEU A 3 -14.63 -28.16 -8.04
C LEU A 3 -14.17 -27.05 -8.98
N VAL A 4 -14.92 -25.97 -9.01
CA VAL A 4 -14.53 -24.73 -9.67
C VAL A 4 -13.38 -24.17 -8.85
N SER A 5 -12.14 -24.43 -9.28
CA SER A 5 -10.97 -23.75 -8.73
C SER A 5 -11.05 -22.31 -9.19
N SER A 6 -11.57 -21.44 -8.31
CA SER A 6 -11.53 -19.99 -8.47
C SER A 6 -10.09 -19.55 -8.80
N PRO A 7 -9.87 -18.69 -9.81
CA PRO A 7 -8.54 -18.17 -10.09
C PRO A 7 -8.05 -17.48 -8.82
N LEU A 8 -6.82 -17.81 -8.39
CA LEU A 8 -6.16 -17.09 -7.29
C LEU A 8 -6.28 -15.60 -7.59
N SER A 9 -7.06 -14.89 -6.78
CA SER A 9 -6.97 -13.45 -6.71
C SER A 9 -5.55 -13.16 -6.26
N VAL A 10 -4.70 -12.69 -7.17
CA VAL A 10 -3.49 -11.97 -6.80
C VAL A 10 -3.97 -10.67 -6.17
N THR A 11 -4.42 -10.75 -4.92
CA THR A 11 -4.42 -9.58 -4.05
C THR A 11 -2.94 -9.24 -3.89
N PRO A 12 -2.50 -8.00 -4.11
CA PRO A 12 -1.18 -7.60 -3.64
C PRO A 12 -1.21 -7.82 -2.13
N ASP A 13 -0.59 -8.91 -1.72
CA ASP A 13 -0.28 -9.17 -0.33
C ASP A 13 0.71 -8.07 0.02
N HIS A 14 0.27 -7.05 0.77
CA HIS A 14 1.13 -5.97 1.24
C HIS A 14 2.12 -6.48 2.32
N ALA A 15 2.34 -7.79 2.37
CA ALA A 15 3.41 -8.46 3.12
C ALA A 15 4.81 -8.21 2.54
N ASN A 16 4.95 -7.42 1.46
CA ASN A 16 6.25 -6.93 1.01
C ASN A 16 6.59 -5.61 1.73
N ASP A 17 7.81 -5.53 2.27
CA ASP A 17 8.43 -4.40 2.99
C ASP A 17 8.54 -3.08 2.20
N ASP A 18 7.87 -2.98 1.05
CA ASP A 18 8.06 -1.91 0.08
C ASP A 18 7.10 -0.74 0.30
N MET A 19 7.55 0.44 -0.12
CA MET A 19 6.70 1.62 -0.19
C MET A 19 5.68 1.48 -1.32
N PHE A 20 4.48 2.02 -1.12
CA PHE A 20 3.39 1.93 -2.10
C PHE A 20 2.72 3.28 -2.34
N LEU A 21 2.18 3.46 -3.55
CA LEU A 21 1.35 4.62 -3.90
C LEU A 21 -0.10 4.36 -3.54
N ALA A 22 -0.79 5.37 -3.00
CA ALA A 22 -2.20 5.27 -2.66
C ALA A 22 -2.93 6.59 -2.85
N LYS A 23 -4.26 6.54 -2.98
CA LYS A 23 -5.13 7.72 -2.97
C LYS A 23 -5.79 7.88 -1.61
N VAL A 24 -5.82 9.08 -1.05
CA VAL A 24 -6.58 9.36 0.17
C VAL A 24 -8.07 9.34 -0.15
N VAL A 25 -8.82 8.45 0.50
CA VAL A 25 -10.26 8.27 0.28
C VAL A 25 -11.09 8.58 1.53
N GLY A 26 -10.46 8.83 2.67
CA GLY A 26 -11.15 9.21 3.89
C GLY A 26 -10.23 9.31 5.09
N SER A 27 -10.82 9.30 6.29
CA SER A 27 -10.10 9.36 7.55
C SER A 27 -10.77 8.48 8.60
N VAL A 28 -9.98 8.08 9.61
CA VAL A 28 -10.45 7.27 10.74
C VAL A 28 -10.30 8.06 12.03
N TRP A 29 -11.35 8.07 12.85
CA TRP A 29 -11.34 8.66 14.18
C TRP A 29 -11.56 7.59 15.25
N SER A 30 -10.74 7.63 16.30
CA SER A 30 -10.93 6.80 17.48
C SER A 30 -10.64 7.60 18.75
N THR A 31 -11.55 7.49 19.72
CA THR A 31 -11.46 8.09 21.07
C THR A 31 -10.92 7.11 22.11
N LYS A 32 -10.85 5.81 21.79
CA LYS A 32 -10.26 4.76 22.63
C LYS A 32 -9.19 4.04 21.82
N LYS A 33 -7.93 4.34 22.12
CA LYS A 33 -6.75 3.86 21.40
C LYS A 33 -5.55 3.83 22.34
N SER A 34 -4.47 3.17 21.92
CA SER A 34 -3.23 3.15 22.69
C SER A 34 -2.71 4.59 22.90
N PRO A 35 -2.15 4.94 24.08
CA PRO A 35 -1.76 6.32 24.40
C PRO A 35 -0.78 6.96 23.42
N ASP A 36 0.11 6.15 22.82
CA ASP A 36 1.08 6.57 21.81
C ASP A 36 0.45 7.00 20.47
N LEU A 37 -0.84 6.71 20.25
CA LEU A 37 -1.60 7.13 19.07
C LEU A 37 -2.40 8.43 19.29
N GLU A 38 -2.27 9.07 20.46
CA GLU A 38 -2.84 10.39 20.71
C GLU A 38 -2.22 11.45 19.81
N GLY A 39 -3.05 12.37 19.30
CA GLY A 39 -2.62 13.41 18.36
C GLY A 39 -2.26 12.94 16.94
N VAL A 40 -2.21 11.63 16.68
CA VAL A 40 -1.96 11.08 15.34
C VAL A 40 -3.22 11.15 14.48
N ARG A 41 -3.09 11.66 13.25
CA ARG A 41 -4.14 11.58 12.22
C ARG A 41 -4.05 10.24 11.50
N PHE A 42 -5.20 9.65 11.22
CA PHE A 42 -5.30 8.41 10.45
C PHE A 42 -6.13 8.63 9.20
N LEU A 43 -5.58 8.23 8.07
CA LEU A 43 -6.22 8.30 6.76
C LEU A 43 -6.63 6.91 6.30
N VAL A 44 -7.78 6.83 5.61
CA VAL A 44 -8.12 5.68 4.80
C VAL A 44 -7.57 5.95 3.42
N VAL A 45 -6.70 5.06 2.94
CA VAL A 45 -6.09 5.16 1.62
C VAL A 45 -6.40 3.94 0.79
N HIS A 46 -6.38 4.15 -0.51
CA HIS A 46 -6.65 3.16 -1.52
C HIS A 46 -5.38 2.91 -2.34
N PRO A 47 -4.68 1.77 -2.16
CA PRO A 47 -3.45 1.48 -2.89
C PRO A 47 -3.69 1.36 -4.40
N TYR A 48 -2.75 1.89 -5.18
CA TYR A 48 -2.68 1.69 -6.63
C TYR A 48 -1.96 0.38 -6.94
N ASP A 49 -2.51 -0.46 -7.82
CA ASP A 49 -1.77 -1.56 -8.43
C ASP A 49 -0.88 -1.05 -9.59
N LEU A 50 0.04 -1.88 -10.09
CA LEU A 50 0.91 -1.57 -11.25
C LEU A 50 0.11 -1.19 -12.51
N ASP A 51 -1.13 -1.69 -12.64
CA ASP A 51 -2.07 -1.32 -13.71
C ASP A 51 -2.88 -0.03 -13.37
N LYS A 52 -2.51 0.72 -12.31
CA LYS A 52 -3.17 1.92 -11.77
C LYS A 52 -4.63 1.73 -11.33
N GLU A 53 -5.11 0.50 -11.28
CA GLU A 53 -6.45 0.20 -10.79
C GLU A 53 -6.47 0.15 -9.25
N PRO A 54 -7.50 0.73 -8.61
CA PRO A 54 -7.77 0.61 -7.19
C PRO A 54 -7.80 -0.88 -6.75
N THR A 55 -6.89 -1.33 -5.89
CA THR A 55 -6.95 -2.71 -5.31
C THR A 55 -8.22 -2.89 -4.47
N ARG A 56 -8.77 -4.09 -4.21
CA ARG A 56 -10.02 -4.18 -3.42
C ARG A 56 -9.89 -3.82 -1.93
N ASN A 57 -8.68 -3.61 -1.42
CA ASN A 57 -8.41 -3.44 0.00
C ASN A 57 -8.04 -1.99 0.33
N ILE A 58 -8.78 -1.36 1.24
CA ILE A 58 -8.39 -0.09 1.85
C ILE A 58 -7.37 -0.32 2.96
N VAL A 59 -6.45 0.64 3.14
CA VAL A 59 -5.43 0.61 4.19
C VAL A 59 -5.59 1.83 5.09
N VAL A 60 -5.37 1.65 6.40
CA VAL A 60 -5.30 2.77 7.36
C VAL A 60 -3.84 3.15 7.56
N VAL A 61 -3.51 4.42 7.33
CA VAL A 61 -2.15 4.96 7.45
C VAL A 61 -2.10 6.13 8.42
N ALA A 62 -1.02 6.25 9.19
CA ALA A 62 -0.74 7.43 9.98
C ALA A 62 -0.29 8.59 9.07
N ASP A 63 -0.69 9.82 9.38
CA ASP A 63 -0.34 11.00 8.60
C ASP A 63 0.15 12.13 9.51
N ARG A 64 1.34 12.65 9.20
CA ARG A 64 1.90 13.87 9.80
C ARG A 64 2.19 14.97 8.79
N LEU A 65 2.05 14.68 7.49
CA LEU A 65 2.31 15.63 6.42
C LEU A 65 1.06 16.46 6.09
N GLY A 66 -0.11 15.98 6.51
CA GLY A 66 -1.36 16.72 6.39
C GLY A 66 -2.09 16.45 5.08
N ALA A 67 -1.93 15.25 4.52
CA ALA A 67 -2.57 14.88 3.27
C ALA A 67 -4.10 14.99 3.34
N GLY A 68 -4.70 15.49 2.27
CA GLY A 68 -6.13 15.73 2.11
C GLY A 68 -6.84 14.67 1.27
N PRO A 69 -8.18 14.57 1.36
CA PRO A 69 -8.97 13.69 0.50
C PRO A 69 -8.71 13.96 -0.98
N GLY A 70 -8.51 12.89 -1.74
CA GLY A 70 -8.25 12.95 -3.17
C GLY A 70 -6.77 13.07 -3.56
N GLU A 71 -5.89 13.42 -2.62
CA GLU A 71 -4.46 13.48 -2.88
C GLU A 71 -3.86 12.09 -3.10
N MET A 72 -2.83 12.04 -3.93
CA MET A 72 -1.98 10.87 -4.09
C MET A 72 -0.86 10.95 -3.05
N VAL A 73 -0.62 9.85 -2.35
CA VAL A 73 0.37 9.73 -1.30
C VAL A 73 1.27 8.53 -1.55
N MET A 74 2.49 8.64 -1.06
CA MET A 74 3.44 7.55 -0.96
C MET A 74 3.49 7.11 0.51
N CYS A 75 3.29 5.82 0.72
CA CYS A 75 3.18 5.22 2.05
C CYS A 75 4.33 4.24 2.28
N ALA A 76 4.85 4.20 3.50
CA ALA A 76 5.77 3.17 3.96
C ALA A 76 5.06 2.18 4.88
N TYR A 77 5.60 0.97 5.01
CA TYR A 77 5.12 -0.08 5.91
C TYR A 77 6.14 -0.42 7.01
N GLY A 78 5.70 -1.09 8.07
CA GLY A 78 6.49 -1.63 9.17
C GLY A 78 7.43 -0.63 9.84
N LYS A 79 8.69 -1.02 10.00
CA LYS A 79 9.73 -0.20 10.66
C LYS A 79 9.96 1.15 9.97
N ALA A 80 9.86 1.20 8.64
CA ALA A 80 10.04 2.44 7.88
C ALA A 80 8.94 3.45 8.23
N ALA A 81 7.68 3.00 8.35
CA ALA A 81 6.57 3.85 8.79
C ALA A 81 6.81 4.46 10.17
N ARG A 82 7.21 3.63 11.14
CA ARG A 82 7.53 4.07 12.51
C ARG A 82 8.74 5.00 12.56
N SER A 83 9.70 4.83 11.64
CA SER A 83 10.86 5.71 11.52
C SER A 83 10.45 7.08 10.98
N ALA A 84 9.61 7.14 9.96
CA ALA A 84 9.09 8.39 9.40
C ALA A 84 8.24 9.18 10.40
N ILE A 85 7.50 8.48 11.26
CA ILE A 85 6.74 9.07 12.36
C ILE A 85 7.65 9.43 13.55
N GLY A 86 8.91 8.98 13.58
CA GLY A 86 9.87 9.32 14.63
C GLY A 86 9.62 8.61 15.97
N ASN A 87 8.90 7.48 15.97
CA ASN A 87 8.70 6.63 17.15
C ASN A 87 8.66 5.16 16.74
N GLN A 88 9.74 4.43 17.03
CA GLN A 88 9.90 3.01 16.68
C GLN A 88 8.96 2.06 17.42
N ASP A 89 8.45 2.47 18.58
CA ASP A 89 7.59 1.65 19.43
C ASP A 89 6.10 1.96 19.21
N MET A 90 5.78 2.88 18.29
CA MET A 90 4.40 3.30 18.04
C MET A 90 3.58 2.15 17.44
N ALA A 91 2.34 1.98 17.90
CA ALA A 91 1.39 0.95 17.45
C ALA A 91 0.80 1.23 16.06
N ILE A 92 1.67 1.38 15.05
CA ILE A 92 1.33 1.55 13.64
C ILE A 92 2.18 0.64 12.76
N GLU A 93 1.60 0.27 11.63
CA GLU A 93 2.28 -0.49 10.58
C GLU A 93 2.40 0.28 9.27
N ALA A 94 1.70 1.40 9.09
CA ALA A 94 1.80 2.18 7.85
C ALA A 94 1.70 3.69 8.10
N ALA A 95 2.45 4.47 7.32
CA ALA A 95 2.45 5.92 7.41
C ALA A 95 2.63 6.57 6.03
N VAL A 96 1.99 7.72 5.85
CA VAL A 96 2.28 8.63 4.74
C VAL A 96 3.69 9.18 4.94
N VAL A 97 4.56 8.97 3.94
CA VAL A 97 5.94 9.46 3.92
C VAL A 97 6.18 10.51 2.83
N GLY A 98 5.19 10.72 1.95
CA GLY A 98 5.19 11.82 0.98
C GLY A 98 3.81 12.06 0.37
N ILE A 99 3.54 13.32 0.01
CA ILE A 99 2.43 13.71 -0.87
C ILE A 99 3.00 13.82 -2.28
N VAL A 100 2.32 13.24 -3.26
CA VAL A 100 2.87 13.04 -4.61
C VAL A 100 2.42 14.17 -5.53
N ASP A 101 3.38 14.94 -6.04
CA ASP A 101 3.13 15.99 -7.04
C ASP A 101 2.98 15.43 -8.46
N ARG A 102 3.82 14.44 -8.82
CA ARG A 102 3.88 13.88 -10.17
C ARG A 102 4.49 12.47 -10.17
N VAL A 103 4.01 11.61 -11.08
CA VAL A 103 4.58 10.30 -11.36
C VAL A 103 4.93 10.22 -12.85
N ASP A 104 6.19 9.96 -13.17
CA ASP A 104 6.67 9.74 -14.53
C ASP A 104 7.05 8.26 -14.70
N LEU A 105 6.34 7.54 -15.57
CA LEU A 105 6.59 6.13 -15.89
C LEU A 105 7.16 6.02 -17.30
N GLN A 106 8.25 5.28 -17.48
CA GLN A 106 8.77 4.91 -18.80
C GLN A 106 8.20 3.56 -19.22
N GLU A 107 7.64 3.47 -20.43
CA GLU A 107 6.91 2.29 -20.92
C GLU A 107 7.79 1.03 -21.03
N SER A 108 9.08 1.20 -21.33
CA SER A 108 10.00 0.10 -21.67
C SER A 108 10.30 -0.90 -20.56
N VAL A 109 10.13 -0.52 -19.29
CA VAL A 109 10.42 -1.41 -18.15
C VAL A 109 9.21 -2.28 -17.81
N SER A 110 8.00 -1.80 -18.10
CA SER A 110 6.76 -2.45 -17.68
C SER A 110 6.46 -3.71 -18.49
N GLU A 111 6.74 -3.72 -19.80
CA GLU A 111 6.51 -4.89 -20.65
C GLU A 111 7.52 -6.00 -20.36
N GLU A 112 8.81 -5.66 -20.25
CA GLU A 112 9.87 -6.63 -19.93
C GLU A 112 9.71 -7.24 -18.53
N MET A 113 9.39 -6.42 -17.51
CA MET A 113 9.14 -6.93 -16.16
C MET A 113 7.83 -7.72 -16.05
N ARG A 114 6.80 -7.34 -16.81
CA ARG A 114 5.52 -8.06 -16.85
C ARG A 114 5.68 -9.41 -17.54
N ASP A 115 6.50 -9.48 -18.58
CA ASP A 115 6.79 -10.74 -19.27
C ASP A 115 7.73 -11.62 -18.45
N ALA A 116 8.75 -11.05 -17.79
CA ALA A 116 9.59 -11.78 -16.83
C ALA A 116 8.77 -12.31 -15.63
N ALA A 117 7.83 -11.54 -15.09
CA ALA A 117 6.94 -11.98 -14.01
C ALA A 117 5.98 -13.09 -14.47
N LYS A 118 5.46 -13.01 -15.70
CA LYS A 118 4.66 -14.11 -16.30
C LYS A 118 5.49 -15.36 -16.53
N GLU A 119 6.75 -15.22 -16.91
CA GLU A 119 7.65 -16.34 -17.19
C GLU A 119 8.08 -17.04 -15.90
N LEU A 120 8.45 -16.28 -14.87
CA LEU A 120 8.69 -16.80 -13.52
C LEU A 120 7.44 -17.47 -12.91
N ALA A 121 6.24 -16.98 -13.22
CA ALA A 121 4.99 -17.63 -12.81
C ALA A 121 4.71 -18.95 -13.56
N ARG A 122 5.24 -19.12 -14.78
CA ARG A 122 5.15 -20.38 -15.55
C ARG A 122 6.16 -21.43 -15.10
N ASP A 123 7.36 -20.99 -14.69
CA ASP A 123 8.47 -21.87 -14.29
C ASP A 123 8.32 -22.47 -12.88
N ASN A 124 7.39 -21.93 -12.07
CA ASN A 124 6.99 -22.53 -10.78
C ASN A 124 6.03 -23.73 -10.93
N GLY A 125 5.81 -24.22 -12.15
CA GLY A 125 5.19 -25.53 -12.39
C GLY A 125 6.11 -26.66 -11.91
N ARG A 126 5.95 -27.09 -10.65
CA ARG A 126 6.42 -28.41 -10.20
C ARG A 126 5.95 -29.48 -11.20
N PRO A 127 6.75 -30.54 -11.46
CA PRO A 127 6.23 -31.75 -12.09
C PRO A 127 5.06 -32.36 -11.28
#